data_AF-A0A7F8RTG7-F1
#
_entry.id   AF-A0A7F8RTG7-F1
#
_cell.length_a   1.000
_cell.length_b   1.000
_cell.length_c   1.000
_cell.angle_alpha   90.00
_cell.angle_beta   90.00
_cell.angle_gamma   90.00
#
_symmetry.space_group_name_H-M   'P 1'
#
loop_
_entity.id
_entity.type
_entity.pdbx_description
1 polymer ?
#
loop_
_entity_poly.entity_id
_entity_poly.type
_entity_poly.pdbx_seq_one_letter_code
_entity_poly.pdbx_strand_id
1 'polypeptide(L)'
;MAEHLDLLAEMPMVGRMSTQERLKHAQKRRAQQVKMWAQAEKEAQGKKGHREQPWKEAARGRPQKRVLFPPSVTLLEAAARNDLEEVRQLLESGVSPDLANEDGLTALHQSCIDDFREMVQQLLEAGAKVNACDSESWTPLHAAATCGHLHLVELLIARGADLLAVNTDGNMPYDLCEDEQTLDCLETAMASSGVTQDRIEGARALPELCMLDDIRSLLQAGADIDGPQDHGATLLHIAAASGFGEAAALLLEHRASLSAKDQDGWEPLHAAAYWGQVHLVELLVAHGADLNGKSLTGETPLDVCGDEEVRTKLLELKHKHDALLRAQGRRRSLLRRRTSSAGSRGKVVRRVSLTQRTSLYRREHAQEAIVWQQPPPTSPEPPEEDEDGQTDAELRPVPDEQDDDPESARPHNGRVGGTPGQHLHSKRPDRSISYQLSPLESSTPDALVRAKAHHTLAELKRQRAAAKVQHPLPEGREAPEPGLPADAESPQPECSSGAGGDPPLLKLTAPSEEAPMEKRPCCLLM
;
A
#
# COMPACT_ATOMS: atom_id res chain seq x y z
N MET A 1 8.66 -35.36 -39.38
CA MET A 1 9.39 -34.25 -38.74
C MET A 1 10.76 -34.19 -39.39
N ALA A 2 11.32 -33.02 -39.68
CA ALA A 2 12.69 -32.94 -40.20
C ALA A 2 13.63 -33.51 -39.14
N GLU A 3 14.50 -34.43 -39.52
CA GLU A 3 15.41 -35.04 -38.55
C GLU A 3 16.51 -34.05 -38.18
N HIS A 4 17.14 -34.25 -37.02
CA HIS A 4 18.23 -33.39 -36.55
C HIS A 4 19.33 -33.22 -37.63
N LEU A 5 19.56 -34.26 -38.44
CA LEU A 5 20.50 -34.26 -39.56
C LEU A 5 20.09 -33.29 -40.69
N ASP A 6 18.80 -33.17 -40.99
CA ASP A 6 18.28 -32.25 -42.01
C ASP A 6 18.43 -30.79 -41.56
N LEU A 7 18.28 -30.54 -40.26
CA LEU A 7 18.50 -29.21 -39.68
C LEU A 7 19.98 -28.80 -39.80
N LEU A 8 20.91 -29.70 -39.47
CA LEU A 8 22.34 -29.47 -39.58
C LEU A 8 22.78 -29.24 -41.04
N ALA A 9 22.21 -29.98 -41.99
CA ALA A 9 22.52 -29.84 -43.41
C ALA A 9 22.12 -28.46 -43.98
N GLU A 10 21.06 -27.85 -43.44
CA GLU A 10 20.57 -26.54 -43.89
C GLU A 10 21.27 -25.35 -43.21
N MET A 11 21.99 -25.55 -42.10
CA MET A 11 22.66 -24.46 -41.35
C MET A 11 23.62 -23.61 -42.20
N PRO A 12 24.48 -24.17 -43.08
CA PRO A 12 25.39 -23.37 -43.89
C PRO A 12 24.66 -22.51 -44.93
N MET A 13 23.51 -22.96 -45.43
CA MET A 13 22.67 -22.21 -46.36
C MET A 13 22.00 -21.04 -45.64
N VAL A 14 21.39 -21.31 -44.48
CA VAL A 14 20.73 -20.29 -43.65
C VAL A 14 21.75 -19.25 -43.16
N GLY A 15 22.99 -19.65 -42.85
CA GLY A 15 24.05 -18.73 -42.44
C GLY A 15 24.51 -17.74 -43.52
N ARG A 16 24.25 -18.02 -44.80
CA ARG A 16 24.56 -17.14 -45.94
C ARG A 16 23.39 -16.22 -46.33
N MET A 17 22.20 -16.45 -45.78
CA MET A 17 21.01 -15.66 -46.08
C MET A 17 21.02 -14.33 -45.31
N SER A 18 20.48 -13.28 -45.93
CA SER A 18 20.21 -12.03 -45.23
C SER A 18 19.25 -12.25 -44.06
N THR A 19 19.21 -11.31 -43.11
CA THR A 19 18.30 -11.38 -41.95
C THR A 19 16.84 -11.55 -42.38
N GLN A 20 16.40 -10.82 -43.41
CA GLN A 20 15.02 -10.90 -43.92
C GLN A 20 14.70 -12.26 -44.55
N GLU A 21 15.67 -12.85 -45.26
CA GLU A 21 15.51 -14.16 -45.88
C GLU A 21 15.50 -15.28 -44.83
N ARG A 22 16.34 -15.19 -43.79
CA ARG A 22 16.32 -16.11 -42.65
C ARG A 22 14.96 -16.10 -41.94
N LEU A 23 14.38 -14.92 -41.74
CA LEU A 23 13.04 -14.78 -41.14
C LEU A 23 11.96 -15.44 -42.00
N LYS A 24 11.95 -15.20 -43.31
CA LYS A 24 11.00 -15.85 -44.24
C LYS A 24 11.17 -17.37 -44.27
N HIS A 25 12.42 -17.85 -44.25
CA HIS A 25 12.72 -19.28 -44.19
C HIS A 25 12.22 -19.92 -42.89
N ALA A 26 12.45 -19.27 -41.74
CA ALA A 26 11.95 -19.73 -40.44
C ALA A 26 10.42 -19.76 -40.38
N GLN A 27 9.75 -18.72 -40.88
CA GLN A 27 8.28 -18.67 -40.99
C GLN A 27 7.74 -19.81 -41.86
N LYS A 28 8.34 -20.04 -43.02
CA LYS A 28 7.95 -21.14 -43.92
C LYS A 28 8.14 -22.52 -43.28
N ARG A 29 9.26 -22.74 -42.58
CA ARG A 29 9.49 -24.00 -41.85
C ARG A 29 8.49 -24.21 -40.73
N ARG A 30 8.21 -23.19 -39.91
CA ARG A 30 7.17 -23.30 -38.86
C ARG A 30 5.81 -23.63 -39.45
N ALA A 31 5.43 -22.96 -40.55
CA ALA A 31 4.18 -23.26 -41.25
C ALA A 31 4.11 -24.72 -41.75
N GLN A 32 5.22 -25.25 -42.29
CA GLN A 32 5.31 -26.65 -42.69
C GLN A 32 5.21 -27.61 -41.50
N GLN A 33 5.89 -27.31 -40.38
CA GLN A 33 5.82 -28.12 -39.16
C GLN A 33 4.39 -28.19 -38.61
N VAL A 34 3.70 -27.05 -38.52
CA VAL A 34 2.30 -26.99 -38.06
C VAL A 34 1.39 -27.79 -39.00
N LYS A 35 1.59 -27.70 -40.32
CA LYS A 35 0.82 -28.48 -41.30
C LYS A 35 1.03 -29.99 -41.13
N MET A 36 2.27 -30.43 -40.96
CA MET A 36 2.61 -31.84 -40.73
C MET A 36 2.02 -32.33 -39.40
N TRP A 37 2.06 -31.50 -38.36
CA TRP A 37 1.44 -31.80 -37.06
C TRP A 37 -0.07 -31.98 -37.19
N ALA A 38 -0.76 -31.04 -37.85
CA ALA A 38 -2.21 -31.11 -38.07
C ALA A 38 -2.63 -32.37 -38.84
N GLN A 39 -1.80 -32.83 -39.79
CA GLN A 39 -2.03 -34.10 -40.48
C GLN A 39 -1.85 -35.30 -39.55
N ALA A 40 -0.76 -35.34 -38.77
CA ALA A 40 -0.50 -36.40 -37.81
C ALA A 40 -1.60 -36.51 -36.75
N GLU A 41 -2.14 -35.38 -36.30
CA GLU A 41 -3.26 -35.32 -35.37
C GLU A 41 -4.56 -35.91 -35.95
N LYS A 42 -4.89 -35.57 -37.20
CA LYS A 42 -6.03 -36.20 -37.92
C LYS A 42 -5.88 -37.71 -38.05
N GLU A 43 -4.68 -38.19 -38.35
CA GLU A 43 -4.38 -39.63 -38.44
C GLU A 43 -4.49 -40.32 -37.07
N ALA A 44 -4.08 -39.66 -35.99
CA ALA A 44 -4.21 -40.17 -34.62
C ALA A 44 -5.68 -40.24 -34.16
N GLN A 45 -6.50 -39.23 -34.49
CA GLN A 45 -7.93 -39.21 -34.20
C GLN A 45 -8.69 -40.27 -35.02
N GLY A 46 -8.37 -40.45 -36.30
CA GLY A 46 -8.93 -41.50 -37.14
C GLY A 46 -8.65 -42.92 -36.63
N LYS A 47 -7.47 -43.15 -36.02
CA LYS A 47 -7.12 -44.43 -35.39
C LYS A 47 -7.83 -44.68 -34.06
N LYS A 48 -8.17 -43.63 -33.28
CA LYS A 48 -8.99 -43.76 -32.07
C LYS A 48 -10.42 -44.20 -32.41
N GLY A 49 -11.03 -43.64 -33.46
CA GLY A 49 -12.36 -44.04 -33.92
C GLY A 49 -12.48 -45.50 -34.40
N HIS A 50 -11.40 -46.10 -34.91
CA HIS A 50 -11.41 -47.50 -35.38
C HIS A 50 -11.14 -48.54 -34.26
N ARG A 51 -10.68 -48.09 -33.08
CA ARG A 51 -10.50 -48.94 -31.88
C ARG A 51 -11.72 -48.97 -30.96
N GLU A 52 -12.75 -48.16 -31.23
CA GLU A 52 -13.94 -48.07 -30.40
C GLU A 52 -15.13 -48.82 -31.01
N GLN A 53 -15.13 -50.15 -30.91
CA GLN A 53 -16.33 -51.00 -30.77
C GLN A 53 -15.95 -52.32 -30.06
N PRO A 54 -16.81 -52.88 -29.20
CA PRO A 54 -17.26 -52.34 -27.93
C PRO A 54 -16.80 -53.26 -26.78
N TRP A 55 -16.00 -52.74 -25.83
CA TRP A 55 -15.91 -53.35 -24.50
C TRP A 55 -17.20 -53.05 -23.73
N LYS A 56 -18.29 -53.68 -24.14
CA LYS A 56 -19.42 -53.92 -23.24
C LYS A 56 -18.98 -55.04 -22.30
N GLU A 57 -19.24 -54.84 -21.01
CA GLU A 57 -19.08 -55.84 -19.93
C GLU A 57 -17.67 -55.98 -19.32
N ALA A 58 -17.15 -54.90 -18.73
CA ALA A 58 -16.30 -55.00 -17.53
C ALA A 58 -16.37 -53.71 -16.69
N ALA A 59 -17.09 -53.79 -15.58
CA ALA A 59 -16.94 -52.97 -14.36
C ALA A 59 -16.96 -51.42 -14.49
N ARG A 60 -18.13 -50.86 -14.15
CA ARG A 60 -18.38 -49.64 -13.36
C ARG A 60 -17.16 -48.90 -12.73
N GLY A 61 -16.31 -48.30 -13.54
CA GLY A 61 -15.23 -47.44 -13.04
C GLY A 61 -14.80 -46.48 -14.13
N ARG A 62 -15.07 -45.19 -13.95
CA ARG A 62 -14.46 -44.14 -14.78
C ARG A 62 -12.93 -44.37 -14.75
N PRO A 63 -12.20 -44.21 -15.87
CA PRO A 63 -10.76 -44.41 -15.90
C PRO A 63 -10.14 -43.59 -14.75
N GLN A 64 -9.54 -44.27 -13.79
CA GLN A 64 -8.96 -43.61 -12.62
C GLN A 64 -7.89 -42.64 -13.11
N LYS A 65 -8.08 -41.34 -12.84
CA LYS A 65 -7.08 -40.32 -13.12
C LYS A 65 -5.80 -40.74 -12.39
N ARG A 66 -4.75 -41.07 -13.14
CA ARG A 66 -3.47 -41.54 -12.56
C ARG A 66 -2.71 -40.42 -11.83
N VAL A 67 -3.03 -39.17 -12.13
CA VAL A 67 -2.52 -37.98 -11.47
C VAL A 67 -3.70 -37.28 -10.83
N LEU A 68 -3.60 -37.04 -9.52
CA LEU A 68 -4.58 -36.31 -8.73
C LEU A 68 -3.89 -35.10 -8.12
N PHE A 69 -4.62 -34.00 -8.03
CA PHE A 69 -4.17 -32.77 -7.37
C PHE A 69 -4.86 -32.63 -6.01
N PRO A 70 -4.26 -31.85 -5.09
CA PRO A 70 -4.90 -31.53 -3.82
C PRO A 70 -6.29 -30.91 -4.02
N PRO A 71 -7.27 -31.20 -3.13
CA PRO A 71 -8.63 -30.65 -3.24
C PRO A 71 -8.67 -29.12 -3.30
N SER A 72 -7.78 -28.43 -2.58
CA SER A 72 -7.67 -26.96 -2.58
C SER A 72 -7.38 -26.45 -3.98
N VAL A 73 -6.36 -27.00 -4.64
CA VAL A 73 -5.99 -26.63 -6.01
C VAL A 73 -7.12 -26.93 -6.99
N THR A 74 -7.76 -28.11 -6.87
CA THR A 74 -8.84 -28.48 -7.81
C THR A 74 -10.09 -27.62 -7.66
N LEU A 75 -10.47 -27.27 -6.43
CA LEU A 75 -11.67 -26.45 -6.18
C LEU A 75 -11.43 -25.01 -6.62
N LEU A 76 -10.29 -24.42 -6.25
CA LEU A 76 -9.94 -23.05 -6.60
C LEU A 76 -9.81 -22.89 -8.12
N GLU A 77 -9.17 -23.83 -8.81
CA GLU A 77 -9.05 -23.80 -10.27
C GLU A 77 -10.41 -23.99 -10.98
N ALA A 78 -11.28 -24.86 -10.46
CA ALA A 78 -12.63 -25.03 -11.00
C ALA A 78 -13.49 -23.77 -10.82
N ALA A 79 -13.37 -23.10 -9.66
CA ALA A 79 -14.05 -21.85 -9.38
C ALA A 79 -13.53 -20.70 -10.27
N ALA A 80 -12.21 -20.58 -10.45
CA ALA A 80 -11.59 -19.56 -11.31
C ALA A 80 -12.00 -19.69 -12.79
N ARG A 81 -12.26 -20.92 -13.27
CA ARG A 81 -12.80 -21.17 -14.62
C ARG A 81 -14.32 -20.98 -14.72
N ASN A 82 -14.98 -20.64 -13.61
CA ASN A 82 -16.44 -20.58 -13.48
C ASN A 82 -17.15 -21.90 -13.89
N ASP A 83 -16.55 -23.05 -13.57
CA ASP A 83 -17.13 -24.37 -13.87
C ASP A 83 -18.07 -24.81 -12.75
N LEU A 84 -19.33 -24.33 -12.81
CA LEU A 84 -20.35 -24.59 -11.79
C LEU A 84 -20.58 -26.08 -11.52
N GLU A 85 -20.52 -26.92 -12.55
CA GLU A 85 -20.82 -28.34 -12.43
C GLU A 85 -19.67 -29.10 -11.78
N GLU A 86 -18.41 -28.79 -12.14
CA GLU A 86 -17.26 -29.39 -11.47
C GLU A 86 -17.20 -28.95 -10.00
N VAL A 87 -17.43 -27.67 -9.71
CA VAL A 87 -17.48 -27.17 -8.32
C VAL A 87 -18.59 -27.85 -7.53
N ARG A 88 -19.80 -28.01 -8.10
CA ARG A 88 -20.90 -28.71 -7.44
C ARG A 88 -20.52 -30.14 -7.08
N GLN A 89 -19.94 -30.88 -8.03
CA GLN A 89 -19.50 -32.26 -7.79
C GLN A 89 -18.41 -32.35 -6.71
N LEU A 90 -17.48 -31.39 -6.67
CA LEU A 90 -16.45 -31.33 -5.63
C LEU A 90 -17.06 -31.08 -4.25
N LEU A 91 -17.98 -30.13 -4.13
CA LEU A 91 -18.67 -29.82 -2.87
C LEU A 91 -19.54 -31.00 -2.39
N GLU A 92 -20.30 -31.64 -3.29
CA GLU A 92 -21.07 -32.85 -2.98
C GLU A 92 -20.19 -34.04 -2.56
N SER A 93 -18.93 -34.09 -3.03
CA SER A 93 -17.95 -35.10 -2.61
C SER A 93 -17.35 -34.84 -1.22
N GLY A 94 -17.72 -33.74 -0.56
CA GLY A 94 -17.28 -33.37 0.78
C GLY A 94 -16.03 -32.48 0.81
N VAL A 95 -15.63 -31.89 -0.32
CA VAL A 95 -14.58 -30.87 -0.34
C VAL A 95 -15.10 -29.61 0.34
N SER A 96 -14.33 -29.07 1.28
CA SER A 96 -14.72 -27.83 1.99
C SER A 96 -14.74 -26.64 1.03
N PRO A 97 -15.78 -25.78 1.04
CA PRO A 97 -15.80 -24.55 0.25
C PRO A 97 -14.83 -23.47 0.77
N ASP A 98 -14.34 -23.61 2.01
CA ASP A 98 -13.46 -22.64 2.67
C ASP A 98 -11.97 -22.92 2.42
N LEU A 99 -11.64 -23.80 1.48
CA LEU A 99 -10.25 -24.00 1.08
C LEU A 99 -9.70 -22.71 0.45
N ALA A 100 -8.48 -22.35 0.84
CA ALA A 100 -7.81 -21.14 0.43
C ALA A 100 -6.45 -21.43 -0.22
N ASN A 101 -5.94 -20.45 -0.96
CA ASN A 101 -4.56 -20.44 -1.45
C ASN A 101 -3.59 -19.98 -0.34
N GLU A 102 -2.31 -19.79 -0.69
CA GLU A 102 -1.26 -19.33 0.25
C GLU A 102 -1.55 -17.93 0.82
N ASP A 103 -2.28 -17.09 0.09
CA ASP A 103 -2.69 -15.75 0.53
C ASP A 103 -3.96 -15.77 1.41
N GLY A 104 -4.56 -16.93 1.65
CA GLY A 104 -5.82 -17.04 2.38
C GLY A 104 -7.08 -16.76 1.54
N LEU A 105 -6.93 -16.50 0.24
CA LEU A 105 -8.05 -16.28 -0.69
C LEU A 105 -8.79 -17.59 -0.96
N THR A 106 -10.08 -17.59 -0.63
CA THR A 106 -11.01 -18.70 -0.90
C THR A 106 -11.63 -18.60 -2.30
N ALA A 107 -12.29 -19.68 -2.75
CA ALA A 107 -13.08 -19.66 -3.98
C ALA A 107 -14.15 -18.55 -3.98
N LEU A 108 -14.68 -18.22 -2.80
CA LEU A 108 -15.66 -17.15 -2.62
C LEU A 108 -15.04 -15.77 -2.87
N HIS A 109 -13.84 -15.51 -2.37
CA HIS A 109 -13.10 -14.26 -2.67
C HIS A 109 -12.88 -14.09 -4.17
N GLN A 110 -12.32 -15.11 -4.83
CA GLN A 110 -12.03 -15.04 -6.26
C GLN A 110 -13.31 -14.83 -7.09
N SER A 111 -14.39 -15.54 -6.75
CA SER A 111 -15.69 -15.36 -7.41
C SER A 111 -16.26 -13.96 -7.20
N CYS A 112 -15.96 -13.32 -6.07
CA CYS A 112 -16.34 -11.94 -5.80
C CYS A 112 -15.47 -10.91 -6.53
N ILE A 113 -14.23 -11.24 -6.89
CA ILE A 113 -13.38 -10.37 -7.72
C ILE A 113 -13.82 -10.44 -9.18
N ASP A 114 -14.08 -11.66 -9.67
CA ASP A 114 -14.37 -11.95 -11.09
C ASP A 114 -15.85 -11.78 -11.50
N ASP A 115 -16.70 -11.36 -10.57
CA ASP A 115 -18.15 -11.12 -10.79
C ASP A 115 -18.99 -12.39 -11.10
N PHE A 116 -18.66 -13.53 -10.47
CA PHE A 116 -19.35 -14.80 -10.71
C PHE A 116 -20.52 -15.04 -9.73
N ARG A 117 -21.63 -14.33 -9.94
CA ARG A 117 -22.84 -14.42 -9.09
C ARG A 117 -23.34 -15.84 -8.82
N GLU A 118 -23.50 -16.66 -9.85
CA GLU A 118 -24.03 -18.01 -9.70
C GLU A 118 -23.07 -18.90 -8.90
N MET A 119 -21.76 -18.70 -9.07
CA MET A 119 -20.73 -19.41 -8.32
C MET A 119 -20.74 -18.99 -6.84
N VAL A 120 -20.81 -17.69 -6.56
CA VAL A 120 -20.95 -17.15 -5.20
C VAL A 120 -22.18 -17.75 -4.52
N GLN A 121 -23.32 -17.78 -5.21
CA GLN A 121 -24.54 -18.36 -4.67
C GLN A 121 -24.37 -19.85 -4.34
N GLN A 122 -23.78 -20.64 -5.25
CA GLN A 122 -23.54 -22.07 -5.05
C GLN A 122 -22.58 -22.34 -3.88
N LEU A 123 -21.49 -21.57 -3.77
CA LEU A 123 -20.53 -21.70 -2.68
C LEU A 123 -21.19 -21.41 -1.32
N LEU A 124 -21.96 -20.33 -1.24
CA LEU A 124 -22.68 -19.96 -0.01
C LEU A 124 -23.78 -20.98 0.34
N GLU A 125 -24.47 -21.56 -0.65
CA GLU A 125 -25.44 -22.65 -0.44
C GLU A 125 -24.77 -23.94 0.05
N ALA A 126 -23.52 -24.19 -0.35
CA ALA A 126 -22.71 -25.29 0.16
C ALA A 126 -22.08 -25.01 1.53
N GLY A 127 -22.37 -23.85 2.15
CA GLY A 127 -21.92 -23.51 3.49
C GLY A 127 -20.56 -22.79 3.54
N ALA A 128 -20.12 -22.14 2.46
CA ALA A 128 -18.97 -21.25 2.50
C ALA A 128 -19.15 -20.15 3.57
N LYS A 129 -18.08 -19.84 4.30
CA LYS A 129 -18.06 -18.73 5.26
C LYS A 129 -18.15 -17.40 4.51
N VAL A 130 -19.27 -16.71 4.69
CA VAL A 130 -19.51 -15.38 4.09
C VAL A 130 -18.48 -14.33 4.55
N ASN A 131 -17.97 -14.48 5.78
CA ASN A 131 -16.95 -13.61 6.40
C ASN A 131 -15.62 -14.35 6.54
N ALA A 132 -15.25 -15.19 5.56
CA ALA A 132 -13.89 -15.69 5.50
C ALA A 132 -12.92 -14.50 5.37
N CYS A 133 -11.77 -14.59 6.03
CA CYS A 133 -10.72 -13.57 5.94
C CYS A 133 -9.50 -14.17 5.25
N ASP A 134 -8.90 -13.41 4.34
CA ASP A 134 -7.57 -13.73 3.79
C ASP A 134 -6.44 -13.28 4.74
N SER A 135 -5.19 -13.34 4.27
CA SER A 135 -4.01 -12.95 5.06
C SER A 135 -3.98 -11.46 5.45
N GLU A 136 -4.65 -10.60 4.68
CA GLU A 136 -4.78 -9.16 4.93
C GLU A 136 -6.13 -8.82 5.59
N SER A 137 -6.84 -9.84 6.12
CA SER A 137 -8.17 -9.69 6.72
C SER A 137 -9.23 -9.11 5.77
N TRP A 138 -9.03 -9.24 4.46
CA TRP A 138 -10.07 -8.95 3.49
C TRP A 138 -11.14 -10.03 3.56
N THR A 139 -12.39 -9.59 3.43
CA THR A 139 -13.55 -10.47 3.32
C THR A 139 -14.08 -10.49 1.89
N PRO A 140 -14.93 -11.46 1.51
CA PRO A 140 -15.59 -11.42 0.20
C PRO A 140 -16.36 -10.12 -0.06
N LEU A 141 -16.86 -9.47 1.01
CA LEU A 141 -17.54 -8.18 0.91
C LEU A 141 -16.57 -7.05 0.55
N HIS A 142 -15.34 -7.05 1.08
CA HIS A 142 -14.29 -6.11 0.65
C HIS A 142 -14.02 -6.27 -0.84
N ALA A 143 -13.78 -7.51 -1.31
CA ALA A 143 -13.52 -7.78 -2.73
C ALA A 143 -14.65 -7.29 -3.64
N ALA A 144 -15.90 -7.63 -3.33
CA ALA A 144 -17.05 -7.21 -4.13
C ALA A 144 -17.25 -5.68 -4.11
N ALA A 145 -17.02 -5.03 -2.97
CA ALA A 145 -17.15 -3.58 -2.83
C ALA A 145 -16.04 -2.82 -3.58
N THR A 146 -14.79 -3.25 -3.47
CA THR A 146 -13.65 -2.66 -4.20
C THR A 146 -13.84 -2.77 -5.72
N CYS A 147 -14.42 -3.86 -6.20
CA CYS A 147 -14.72 -4.04 -7.62
C CYS A 147 -16.01 -3.34 -8.08
N GLY A 148 -16.85 -2.84 -7.15
CA GLY A 148 -18.11 -2.18 -7.49
C GLY A 148 -19.23 -3.12 -7.96
N HIS A 149 -19.18 -4.40 -7.56
CA HIS A 149 -20.14 -5.41 -8.00
C HIS A 149 -21.41 -5.38 -7.15
N LEU A 150 -22.29 -4.40 -7.41
CA LEU A 150 -23.52 -4.13 -6.65
C LEU A 150 -24.33 -5.39 -6.30
N HIS A 151 -24.58 -6.25 -7.28
CA HIS A 151 -25.44 -7.42 -7.09
C HIS A 151 -24.80 -8.52 -6.24
N LEU A 152 -23.46 -8.58 -6.18
CA LEU A 152 -22.73 -9.45 -5.27
C LEU A 152 -22.73 -8.88 -3.86
N VAL A 153 -22.57 -7.57 -3.73
CA VAL A 153 -22.69 -6.86 -2.44
C VAL A 153 -24.07 -7.11 -1.83
N GLU A 154 -25.15 -6.92 -2.60
CA GLU A 154 -26.52 -7.23 -2.15
C GLU A 154 -26.66 -8.69 -1.71
N LEU A 155 -26.11 -9.63 -2.48
CA LEU A 155 -26.16 -11.06 -2.16
C LEU A 155 -25.41 -11.39 -0.86
N LEU A 156 -24.20 -10.86 -0.68
CA LEU A 156 -23.36 -11.09 0.50
C LEU A 156 -24.02 -10.50 1.75
N ILE A 157 -24.55 -9.27 1.67
CA ILE A 157 -25.30 -8.62 2.76
C ILE A 157 -26.52 -9.47 3.14
N ALA A 158 -27.28 -9.94 2.15
CA ALA A 158 -28.43 -10.82 2.39
C ALA A 158 -28.05 -12.16 3.06
N ARG A 159 -26.80 -12.60 2.90
CA ARG A 159 -26.24 -13.81 3.51
C ARG A 159 -25.50 -13.55 4.83
N GLY A 160 -25.59 -12.33 5.37
CA GLY A 160 -25.03 -11.98 6.68
C GLY A 160 -23.56 -11.58 6.65
N ALA A 161 -23.11 -10.98 5.55
CA ALA A 161 -21.77 -10.38 5.50
C ALA A 161 -21.63 -9.29 6.58
N ASP A 162 -20.48 -9.27 7.24
CA ASP A 162 -20.16 -8.29 8.26
C ASP A 162 -19.78 -6.95 7.61
N LEU A 163 -20.65 -5.95 7.80
CA LEU A 163 -20.48 -4.60 7.30
C LEU A 163 -19.38 -3.82 8.03
N LEU A 164 -18.99 -4.28 9.23
CA LEU A 164 -17.99 -3.66 10.10
C LEU A 164 -16.67 -4.43 10.11
N ALA A 165 -16.49 -5.39 9.20
CA ALA A 165 -15.21 -6.07 9.05
C ALA A 165 -14.12 -5.05 8.65
N VAL A 166 -13.01 -5.06 9.37
CA VAL A 166 -11.87 -4.15 9.15
C VAL A 166 -10.68 -4.99 8.67
N ASN A 167 -10.09 -4.59 7.55
CA ASN A 167 -8.88 -5.23 7.02
C ASN A 167 -7.61 -4.76 7.75
N THR A 168 -6.43 -5.27 7.40
CA THR A 168 -5.15 -4.89 8.03
C THR A 168 -4.80 -3.41 7.86
N ASP A 169 -5.32 -2.74 6.84
CA ASP A 169 -5.13 -1.30 6.60
C ASP A 169 -6.11 -0.41 7.38
N GLY A 170 -7.03 -0.99 8.15
CA GLY A 170 -8.06 -0.23 8.88
C GLY A 170 -9.28 0.16 8.07
N ASN A 171 -9.42 -0.36 6.84
CA ASN A 171 -10.53 -0.06 5.95
C ASN A 171 -11.67 -1.06 6.12
N MET A 172 -12.91 -0.57 6.03
CA MET A 172 -14.12 -1.39 5.87
C MET A 172 -14.53 -1.44 4.39
N PRO A 173 -15.43 -2.36 3.98
CA PRO A 173 -15.82 -2.49 2.57
C PRO A 173 -16.33 -1.20 1.92
N TYR A 174 -17.03 -0.35 2.66
CA TYR A 174 -17.54 0.92 2.14
C TYR A 174 -16.44 2.00 1.95
N ASP A 175 -15.31 1.91 2.66
CA ASP A 175 -14.19 2.84 2.51
C ASP A 175 -13.48 2.66 1.17
N LEU A 176 -13.48 1.41 0.67
CA LEU A 176 -12.80 0.99 -0.57
C LEU A 176 -13.69 1.11 -1.83
N CYS A 177 -15.00 1.32 -1.64
CA CYS A 177 -15.95 1.35 -2.75
C CYS A 177 -15.93 2.69 -3.49
N GLU A 178 -15.49 2.67 -4.75
CA GLU A 178 -15.49 3.86 -5.60
C GLU A 178 -16.83 4.07 -6.34
N ASP A 179 -17.53 2.98 -6.66
CA ASP A 179 -18.82 3.03 -7.36
C ASP A 179 -19.93 3.62 -6.48
N GLU A 180 -20.63 4.63 -6.99
CA GLU A 180 -21.62 5.39 -6.18
C GLU A 180 -22.86 4.56 -5.84
N GLN A 181 -23.31 3.66 -6.73
CA GLN A 181 -24.50 2.85 -6.50
C GLN A 181 -24.24 1.76 -5.47
N THR A 182 -23.11 1.08 -5.60
CA THR A 182 -22.65 0.05 -4.66
C THR A 182 -22.40 0.65 -3.28
N LEU A 183 -21.81 1.84 -3.23
CA LEU A 183 -21.59 2.55 -1.97
C LEU A 183 -22.90 3.00 -1.32
N ASP A 184 -23.86 3.53 -2.10
CA ASP A 184 -25.19 3.88 -1.56
C ASP A 184 -25.91 2.65 -0.98
N CYS A 185 -25.76 1.48 -1.61
CA CYS A 185 -26.27 0.22 -1.11
C CYS A 185 -25.62 -0.17 0.23
N LEU A 186 -24.28 -0.09 0.34
CA LEU A 186 -23.55 -0.35 1.58
C LEU A 186 -23.96 0.63 2.69
N GLU A 187 -23.99 1.93 2.42
CA GLU A 187 -24.40 2.96 3.38
C GLU A 187 -25.85 2.73 3.86
N THR A 188 -26.74 2.36 2.95
CA THR A 188 -28.14 2.03 3.28
C THR A 188 -28.23 0.76 4.12
N ALA A 189 -27.44 -0.27 3.82
CA ALA A 189 -27.37 -1.51 4.59
C ALA A 189 -26.83 -1.26 6.02
N MET A 190 -25.80 -0.42 6.15
CA MET A 190 -25.25 -0.01 7.45
C MET A 190 -26.28 0.77 8.27
N ALA A 191 -26.94 1.77 7.65
CA ALA A 191 -27.96 2.57 8.33
C ALA A 191 -29.18 1.73 8.76
N SER A 192 -29.64 0.81 7.90
CA SER A 192 -30.76 -0.09 8.22
C SER A 192 -30.40 -1.13 9.30
N SER A 193 -29.13 -1.53 9.38
CA SER A 193 -28.60 -2.39 10.45
C SER A 193 -28.32 -1.66 11.77
N GLY A 194 -28.59 -0.34 11.83
CA GLY A 194 -28.34 0.47 13.02
C GLY A 194 -26.84 0.63 13.34
N VAL A 195 -25.99 0.62 12.32
CA VAL A 195 -24.58 0.96 12.47
C VAL A 195 -24.48 2.47 12.73
N THR A 196 -23.83 2.81 13.84
CA THR A 196 -23.56 4.20 14.23
C THR A 196 -22.08 4.49 14.08
N GLN A 197 -21.72 5.78 14.07
CA GLN A 197 -20.33 6.21 14.01
C GLN A 197 -19.49 5.62 15.18
N ASP A 198 -20.03 5.61 16.40
CA ASP A 198 -19.36 5.01 17.56
C ASP A 198 -19.06 3.50 17.36
N ARG A 199 -19.93 2.77 16.63
CA ARG A 199 -19.70 1.34 16.35
C ARG A 199 -18.62 1.14 15.29
N ILE A 200 -18.55 2.05 14.31
CA ILE A 200 -17.49 2.09 13.31
C ILE A 200 -16.13 2.36 13.97
N GLU A 201 -16.07 3.40 14.81
CA GLU A 201 -14.86 3.76 15.54
C GLU A 201 -14.45 2.66 16.51
N GLY A 202 -15.43 2.08 17.22
CA GLY A 202 -15.21 0.91 18.05
C GLY A 202 -14.61 -0.25 17.27
N ALA A 203 -15.19 -0.61 16.11
CA ALA A 203 -14.71 -1.71 15.28
C ALA A 203 -13.27 -1.48 14.78
N ARG A 204 -12.92 -0.26 14.37
CA ARG A 204 -11.56 0.10 13.95
C ARG A 204 -10.56 0.09 15.11
N ALA A 205 -11.00 0.42 16.32
CA ALA A 205 -10.15 0.41 17.52
C ALA A 205 -9.97 -1.00 18.12
N LEU A 206 -10.86 -1.96 17.82
CA LEU A 206 -10.81 -3.31 18.39
C LEU A 206 -9.44 -4.00 18.22
N PRO A 207 -8.77 -3.98 17.05
CA PRO A 207 -7.46 -4.60 16.90
C PRO A 207 -6.41 -4.05 17.87
N GLU A 208 -6.35 -2.73 18.04
CA GLU A 208 -5.43 -2.09 19.00
C GLU A 208 -5.79 -2.45 20.45
N LEU A 209 -7.08 -2.46 20.79
CA LEU A 209 -7.56 -2.82 22.13
C LEU A 209 -7.21 -4.27 22.49
N CYS A 210 -7.40 -5.21 21.56
CA CYS A 210 -6.99 -6.60 21.75
C CYS A 210 -5.48 -6.70 22.00
N MET A 211 -4.68 -6.00 21.19
CA MET A 211 -3.23 -5.98 21.38
C MET A 211 -2.82 -5.37 22.73
N LEU A 212 -3.48 -4.30 23.17
CA LEU A 212 -3.24 -3.69 24.48
C LEU A 212 -3.53 -4.66 25.62
N ASP A 213 -4.62 -5.42 25.54
CA ASP A 213 -4.98 -6.42 26.55
C ASP A 213 -4.00 -7.60 26.54
N ASP A 214 -3.50 -8.02 25.37
CA ASP A 214 -2.44 -9.02 25.24
C ASP A 214 -1.13 -8.52 25.87
N ILE A 215 -0.71 -7.28 25.58
CA ILE A 215 0.47 -6.65 26.19
C ILE A 215 0.33 -6.59 27.71
N ARG A 216 -0.81 -6.13 28.22
CA ARG A 216 -1.08 -6.08 29.66
C ARG A 216 -1.03 -7.47 30.30
N SER A 217 -1.54 -8.48 29.63
CA SER A 217 -1.51 -9.87 30.10
C SER A 217 -0.08 -10.41 30.15
N LEU A 218 0.74 -10.13 29.14
CA LEU A 218 2.17 -10.50 29.11
C LEU A 218 2.96 -9.82 30.23
N LEU A 219 2.71 -8.54 30.47
CA LEU A 219 3.33 -7.78 31.55
C LEU A 219 2.97 -8.35 32.93
N GLN A 220 1.70 -8.72 33.14
CA GLN A 220 1.25 -9.37 34.38
C GLN A 220 1.88 -10.75 34.59
N ALA A 221 2.08 -11.50 33.51
CA ALA A 221 2.75 -12.80 33.55
C ALA A 221 4.28 -12.69 33.74
N GLY A 222 4.86 -11.49 33.61
CA GLY A 222 6.31 -11.29 33.61
C GLY A 222 7.00 -11.91 32.39
N ALA A 223 6.27 -12.04 31.28
CA ALA A 223 6.80 -12.54 30.02
C ALA A 223 7.74 -11.51 29.37
N ASP A 224 8.60 -11.99 28.47
CA ASP A 224 9.45 -11.12 27.66
C ASP A 224 8.61 -10.37 26.61
N ILE A 225 8.68 -9.04 26.65
CA ILE A 225 7.95 -8.14 25.76
C ILE A 225 8.54 -8.18 24.34
N ASP A 226 9.85 -8.43 24.24
CA ASP A 226 10.57 -8.53 22.98
C ASP A 226 10.53 -9.95 22.39
N GLY A 227 9.64 -10.81 22.90
CA GLY A 227 9.41 -12.14 22.38
C GLY A 227 9.03 -12.11 20.88
N PRO A 228 9.75 -12.83 20.01
CA PRO A 228 9.48 -12.84 18.59
C PRO A 228 8.13 -13.50 18.30
N GLN A 229 7.33 -12.83 17.47
CA GLN A 229 6.08 -13.30 16.90
C GLN A 229 6.35 -13.93 15.52
N ASP A 230 5.32 -14.01 14.68
CA ASP A 230 5.44 -14.42 13.30
C ASP A 230 6.49 -13.58 12.55
N HIS A 231 7.24 -14.23 11.67
CA HIS A 231 8.35 -13.63 10.92
C HIS A 231 9.44 -12.98 11.79
N GLY A 232 9.52 -13.33 13.09
CA GLY A 232 10.50 -12.77 14.01
C GLY A 232 10.19 -11.33 14.46
N ALA A 233 9.03 -10.79 14.11
CA ALA A 233 8.61 -9.45 14.49
C ALA A 233 8.34 -9.37 16.01
N THR A 234 8.72 -8.27 16.67
CA THR A 234 8.28 -8.03 18.06
C THR A 234 6.91 -7.33 18.09
N LEU A 235 6.27 -7.28 19.25
CA LEU A 235 5.02 -6.51 19.41
C LEU A 235 5.20 -5.04 18.99
N LEU A 236 6.39 -4.47 19.20
CA LEU A 236 6.65 -3.09 18.78
C LEU A 236 6.72 -2.95 17.25
N HIS A 237 7.15 -3.97 16.51
CA HIS A 237 7.09 -3.95 15.03
C HIS A 237 5.64 -3.93 14.54
N ILE A 238 4.78 -4.77 15.14
CA ILE A 238 3.37 -4.86 14.78
C ILE A 238 2.67 -3.53 15.08
N ALA A 239 2.84 -2.98 16.29
CA ALA A 239 2.28 -1.67 16.65
C ALA A 239 2.79 -0.56 15.71
N ALA A 240 4.07 -0.60 15.36
CA ALA A 240 4.70 0.35 14.45
C ALA A 240 4.14 0.27 13.02
N ALA A 241 3.88 -0.94 12.50
CA ALA A 241 3.30 -1.15 11.17
C ALA A 241 1.82 -0.73 11.11
N SER A 242 1.04 -1.13 12.11
CA SER A 242 -0.43 -0.96 12.13
C SER A 242 -0.90 0.43 12.55
N GLY A 243 -0.03 1.30 13.06
CA GLY A 243 -0.46 2.63 13.51
C GLY A 243 -0.89 2.71 14.98
N PHE A 244 -0.69 1.65 15.77
CA PHE A 244 -1.20 1.55 17.14
C PHE A 244 -0.36 2.35 18.14
N GLY A 245 -0.66 3.64 18.25
CA GLY A 245 0.08 4.58 19.07
C GLY A 245 0.02 4.29 20.57
N GLU A 246 -1.14 3.87 21.10
CA GLU A 246 -1.28 3.56 22.53
C GLU A 246 -0.52 2.28 22.87
N ALA A 247 -0.62 1.25 22.02
CA ALA A 247 0.13 0.01 22.18
C ALA A 247 1.65 0.27 22.12
N ALA A 248 2.12 1.06 21.14
CA ALA A 248 3.53 1.42 21.01
C ALA A 248 4.02 2.21 22.24
N ALA A 249 3.24 3.20 22.72
CA ALA A 249 3.60 3.96 23.91
C ALA A 249 3.75 3.06 25.15
N LEU A 250 2.79 2.15 25.39
CA LEU A 250 2.84 1.20 26.50
C LEU A 250 4.08 0.29 26.44
N LEU A 251 4.41 -0.22 25.25
CA LEU A 251 5.61 -1.03 25.05
C LEU A 251 6.90 -0.26 25.36
N LEU A 252 6.98 1.00 24.92
CA LEU A 252 8.14 1.87 25.15
C LEU A 252 8.30 2.28 26.61
N GLU A 253 7.20 2.51 27.33
CA GLU A 253 7.21 2.76 28.79
C GLU A 253 7.83 1.58 29.54
N HIS A 254 7.57 0.36 29.08
CA HIS A 254 8.13 -0.87 29.63
C HIS A 254 9.49 -1.29 29.01
N ARG A 255 10.16 -0.36 28.32
CA ARG A 255 11.52 -0.52 27.74
C ARG A 255 11.64 -1.61 26.67
N ALA A 256 10.60 -1.79 25.85
CA ALA A 256 10.70 -2.61 24.63
C ALA A 256 11.88 -2.16 23.74
N SER A 257 12.51 -3.12 23.08
CA SER A 257 13.71 -2.87 22.28
C SER A 257 13.39 -2.16 20.98
N LEU A 258 13.99 -0.97 20.80
CA LEU A 258 13.95 -0.19 19.57
C LEU A 258 14.87 -0.72 18.47
N SER A 259 15.82 -1.59 18.81
CA SER A 259 16.81 -2.15 17.90
C SER A 259 16.62 -3.66 17.69
N ALA A 260 15.47 -4.19 18.10
CA ALA A 260 15.09 -5.56 17.76
C ALA A 260 14.95 -5.67 16.24
N LYS A 261 15.36 -6.82 15.70
CA LYS A 261 15.35 -7.07 14.27
C LYS A 261 14.51 -8.29 13.95
N ASP A 262 13.61 -8.14 12.99
CA ASP A 262 12.83 -9.25 12.43
C ASP A 262 13.67 -10.11 11.46
N GLN A 263 13.02 -11.05 10.76
CA GLN A 263 13.69 -11.93 9.79
C GLN A 263 14.33 -11.19 8.61
N ASP A 264 13.85 -10.00 8.25
CA ASP A 264 14.40 -9.16 7.19
C ASP A 264 15.44 -8.14 7.72
N GLY A 265 15.68 -8.17 9.03
CA GLY A 265 16.58 -7.27 9.72
C GLY A 265 16.01 -5.87 9.94
N TRP A 266 14.69 -5.70 9.76
CA TRP A 266 14.00 -4.44 9.98
C TRP A 266 13.89 -4.17 11.47
N GLU A 267 14.03 -2.90 11.83
CA GLU A 267 13.73 -2.39 13.16
C GLU A 267 12.29 -1.85 13.17
N PRO A 268 11.66 -1.62 14.34
CA PRO A 268 10.30 -1.06 14.39
C PRO A 268 10.16 0.27 13.64
N LEU A 269 11.24 1.06 13.55
CA LEU A 269 11.25 2.29 12.77
C LEU A 269 11.17 2.05 11.25
N HIS A 270 11.75 0.96 10.72
CA HIS A 270 11.57 0.57 9.31
C HIS A 270 10.10 0.25 9.03
N ALA A 271 9.44 -0.49 9.92
CA ALA A 271 8.03 -0.83 9.79
C ALA A 271 7.14 0.43 9.78
N ALA A 272 7.30 1.33 10.78
CA ALA A 272 6.56 2.60 10.80
C ALA A 272 6.80 3.46 9.56
N ALA A 273 8.04 3.49 9.06
CA ALA A 273 8.38 4.27 7.88
C ALA A 273 7.81 3.69 6.58
N TYR A 274 7.82 2.36 6.43
CA TYR A 274 7.32 1.66 5.25
C TYR A 274 5.79 1.79 5.12
N TRP A 275 5.08 1.70 6.24
CA TRP A 275 3.61 1.75 6.30
C TRP A 275 3.02 3.16 6.46
N GLY A 276 3.83 4.22 6.41
CA GLY A 276 3.31 5.58 6.40
C GLY A 276 2.97 6.17 7.78
N GLN A 277 3.42 5.56 8.88
CA GLN A 277 2.99 5.91 10.24
C GLN A 277 3.78 7.09 10.82
N VAL A 278 3.47 8.31 10.38
CA VAL A 278 4.19 9.55 10.78
C VAL A 278 4.28 9.73 12.30
N HIS A 279 3.16 9.58 13.02
CA HIS A 279 3.12 9.76 14.47
C HIS A 279 4.02 8.77 15.22
N LEU A 280 4.09 7.53 14.75
CA LEU A 280 4.92 6.49 15.36
C LEU A 280 6.39 6.68 15.02
N VAL A 281 6.72 7.17 13.82
CA VAL A 281 8.08 7.60 13.48
C VAL A 281 8.56 8.66 14.47
N GLU A 282 7.74 9.68 14.77
CA GLU A 282 8.09 10.71 15.76
C GLU A 282 8.28 10.12 17.16
N LEU A 283 7.34 9.27 17.59
CA LEU A 283 7.37 8.62 18.90
C LEU A 283 8.63 7.75 19.08
N LEU A 284 8.92 6.87 18.12
CA LEU A 284 10.07 5.97 18.17
C LEU A 284 11.39 6.75 18.19
N VAL A 285 11.51 7.80 17.37
CA VAL A 285 12.70 8.65 17.33
C VAL A 285 12.85 9.46 18.63
N ALA A 286 11.75 9.93 19.23
CA ALA A 286 11.77 10.58 20.54
C ALA A 286 12.28 9.65 21.65
N HIS A 287 11.98 8.35 21.56
CA HIS A 287 12.50 7.32 22.47
C HIS A 287 13.91 6.81 22.10
N GLY A 288 14.51 7.30 21.01
CA GLY A 288 15.90 7.05 20.65
C GLY A 288 16.14 5.98 19.59
N ALA A 289 15.14 5.68 18.73
CA ALA A 289 15.32 4.78 17.59
C ALA A 289 16.43 5.26 16.64
N ASP A 290 17.16 4.32 16.02
CA ASP A 290 18.24 4.66 15.09
C ASP A 290 17.70 5.00 13.71
N LEU A 291 17.78 6.29 13.35
CA LEU A 291 17.41 6.80 12.02
C LEU A 291 18.28 6.22 10.88
N ASN A 292 19.44 5.64 11.20
CA ASN A 292 20.35 5.04 10.21
C ASN A 292 20.49 3.52 10.39
N GLY A 293 19.57 2.88 11.12
CA GLY A 293 19.49 1.43 11.23
C GLY A 293 19.41 0.79 9.85
N LYS A 294 20.12 -0.31 9.64
CA LYS A 294 20.18 -1.00 8.35
C LYS A 294 19.52 -2.36 8.43
N SER A 295 18.65 -2.64 7.45
CA SER A 295 18.10 -3.97 7.20
C SER A 295 19.18 -4.96 6.72
N LEU A 296 18.82 -6.22 6.50
CA LEU A 296 19.71 -7.21 5.89
C LEU A 296 20.14 -6.83 4.46
N THR A 297 19.27 -6.14 3.72
CA THR A 297 19.53 -5.59 2.38
C THR A 297 20.35 -4.30 2.42
N GLY A 298 20.59 -3.73 3.60
CA GLY A 298 21.38 -2.51 3.79
C GLY A 298 20.57 -1.22 3.66
N GLU A 299 19.25 -1.31 3.68
CA GLU A 299 18.30 -0.20 3.52
C GLU A 299 18.02 0.47 4.87
N THR A 300 17.94 1.80 4.86
CA THR A 300 17.56 2.61 6.01
C THR A 300 16.06 2.87 6.05
N PRO A 301 15.46 3.30 7.19
CA PRO A 301 14.05 3.65 7.25
C PRO A 301 13.63 4.70 6.20
N LEU A 302 14.56 5.59 5.81
CA LEU A 302 14.34 6.57 4.76
C LEU A 302 14.34 5.96 3.34
N ASP A 303 15.08 4.87 3.13
CA ASP A 303 15.14 4.21 1.81
C ASP A 303 13.88 3.38 1.55
N VAL A 304 13.30 2.78 2.60
CA VAL A 304 12.09 1.95 2.50
C VAL A 304 10.79 2.76 2.50
N CYS A 305 10.81 4.02 2.95
CA CYS A 305 9.60 4.83 2.99
C CYS A 305 9.11 5.16 1.58
N GLY A 306 7.86 4.82 1.27
CA GLY A 306 7.18 5.22 0.03
C GLY A 306 6.50 6.58 0.14
N ASP A 307 5.99 6.89 1.33
CA ASP A 307 5.18 8.07 1.64
C ASP A 307 6.03 9.36 1.75
N GLU A 308 5.59 10.44 1.07
CA GLU A 308 6.27 11.74 1.08
C GLU A 308 6.20 12.47 2.43
N GLU A 309 5.10 12.34 3.16
CA GLU A 309 4.93 12.94 4.49
C GLU A 309 5.90 12.29 5.48
N VAL A 310 5.98 10.95 5.48
CA VAL A 310 6.96 10.24 6.31
C VAL A 310 8.39 10.59 5.90
N ARG A 311 8.69 10.63 4.60
CA ARG A 311 10.03 10.95 4.10
C ARG A 311 10.49 12.34 4.53
N THR A 312 9.63 13.34 4.38
CA THR A 312 9.92 14.71 4.81
C THR A 312 10.14 14.78 6.31
N LYS A 313 9.31 14.07 7.10
CA LYS A 313 9.48 13.97 8.55
C LYS A 313 10.78 13.30 8.97
N LEU A 314 11.14 12.16 8.37
CA LEU A 314 12.40 11.47 8.65
C LEU A 314 13.61 12.35 8.33
N LEU A 315 13.58 13.07 7.21
CA LEU A 315 14.61 14.04 6.86
C LEU A 315 14.68 15.16 7.90
N GLU A 316 13.54 15.74 8.30
CA GLU A 316 13.49 16.78 9.32
C GLU A 316 14.12 16.29 10.65
N LEU A 317 13.70 15.11 11.11
CA LEU A 317 14.22 14.48 12.33
C LEU A 317 15.72 14.19 12.25
N LYS A 318 16.20 13.73 11.08
CA LYS A 318 17.63 13.51 10.83
C LYS A 318 18.44 14.80 10.90
N HIS A 319 17.97 15.88 10.25
CA HIS A 319 18.63 17.18 10.31
C HIS A 319 18.67 17.73 11.74
N LYS A 320 17.58 17.58 12.52
CA LYS A 320 17.52 17.94 13.93
C LYS A 320 18.53 17.13 14.76
N HIS A 321 18.59 15.82 14.57
CA HIS A 321 19.54 14.93 15.24
C HIS A 321 20.99 15.33 14.94
N ASP A 322 21.33 15.58 13.67
CA ASP A 322 22.65 16.02 13.25
C ASP A 322 23.03 17.41 13.79
N ALA A 323 22.05 18.33 13.86
CA ALA A 323 22.25 19.64 14.47
C ALA A 323 22.58 19.52 15.97
N LEU A 324 21.85 18.66 16.70
CA LEU A 324 22.10 18.37 18.11
C LEU A 324 23.48 17.74 18.34
N LEU A 325 23.86 16.74 17.55
CA LEU A 325 25.20 16.13 17.61
C LEU A 325 26.30 17.15 17.35
N ARG A 326 26.13 18.03 16.36
CA ARG A 326 27.09 19.12 16.06
C ARG A 326 27.17 20.12 17.21
N ALA A 327 26.05 20.50 17.83
CA ALA A 327 26.02 21.40 18.98
C ALA A 327 26.72 20.80 20.21
N GLN A 328 26.48 19.52 20.51
CA GLN A 328 27.16 18.80 21.59
C GLN A 328 28.67 18.66 21.31
N GLY A 329 29.06 18.36 20.07
CA GLY A 329 30.46 18.30 19.65
C GLY A 329 31.17 19.65 19.83
N ARG A 330 30.51 20.75 19.46
CA ARG A 330 31.00 22.12 19.73
C ARG A 330 31.15 22.36 21.23
N ARG A 331 30.16 22.02 22.06
CA ARG A 331 30.21 22.18 23.53
C ARG A 331 31.35 21.36 24.15
N ARG A 332 31.55 20.11 23.73
CA ARG A 332 32.70 19.28 24.15
C ARG A 332 34.04 19.88 23.71
N SER A 333 34.13 20.42 22.50
CA SER A 333 35.35 21.09 22.01
C SER A 333 35.67 22.38 22.78
N LEU A 334 34.65 23.13 23.20
CA LEU A 334 34.78 24.35 23.99
C LEU A 334 35.18 24.03 25.43
N LEU A 335 34.57 23.01 26.04
CA LEU A 335 34.97 22.50 27.35
C LEU A 335 36.42 21.99 27.32
N ARG A 336 36.80 21.23 26.30
CA ARG A 336 38.16 20.71 26.13
C ARG A 336 39.19 21.81 25.90
N ARG A 337 38.84 22.90 25.20
CA ARG A 337 39.70 24.10 25.05
C ARG A 337 39.86 24.87 26.36
N ARG A 338 38.82 24.94 27.20
CA ARG A 338 38.88 25.58 28.53
C ARG A 338 39.72 24.79 29.54
N THR A 339 39.75 23.46 29.44
CA THR A 339 40.60 22.63 30.32
C THR A 339 42.05 22.52 29.84
N SER A 340 42.28 22.61 28.53
CA SER A 340 43.65 22.62 27.97
C SER A 340 44.36 23.98 28.08
N SER A 341 43.63 25.09 28.23
CA SER A 341 44.24 26.40 28.55
C SER A 341 44.69 26.55 30.01
N ALA A 342 44.29 25.63 30.91
CA ALA A 342 44.77 25.59 32.29
C ALA A 342 46.09 24.78 32.47
N GLY A 343 46.53 24.06 31.44
CA GLY A 343 47.65 23.12 31.51
C GLY A 343 48.99 23.57 30.94
N SER A 344 49.07 24.70 30.22
CA SER A 344 50.33 25.16 29.63
C SER A 344 50.83 26.44 30.29
N ARG A 345 51.63 26.27 31.35
CA ARG A 345 52.39 27.34 32.00
C ARG A 345 53.55 27.78 31.11
N GLY A 346 53.36 28.89 30.39
CA GLY A 346 54.41 29.82 30.00
C GLY A 346 54.05 31.22 30.52
N LYS A 347 54.68 31.64 31.62
CA LYS A 347 54.57 32.92 32.35
C LYS A 347 54.03 34.14 31.56
N VAL A 348 52.94 34.75 32.03
CA VAL A 348 52.87 36.18 32.45
C VAL A 348 51.78 36.31 33.52
N VAL A 349 52.18 36.59 34.77
CA VAL A 349 51.28 36.91 35.87
C VAL A 349 50.92 38.39 35.80
N ARG A 350 49.70 38.72 35.36
CA ARG A 350 49.02 39.93 35.84
C ARG A 350 48.12 39.50 36.99
N ARG A 351 48.47 39.90 38.21
CA ARG A 351 47.67 39.65 39.41
C ARG A 351 46.35 40.41 39.27
N VAL A 352 45.32 39.72 38.80
CA VAL A 352 43.94 40.18 38.97
C VAL A 352 43.63 40.08 40.46
N SER A 353 43.21 41.18 41.07
CA SER A 353 42.96 41.27 42.51
C SER A 353 41.91 40.24 42.94
N LEU A 354 42.07 39.67 44.13
CA LEU A 354 41.14 38.69 44.70
C LEU A 354 39.69 39.22 44.77
N THR A 355 39.52 40.54 44.85
CA THR A 355 38.22 41.21 44.77
C THR A 355 37.51 41.00 43.44
N GLN A 356 38.22 40.96 42.31
CA GLN A 356 37.63 40.75 40.97
C GLN A 356 37.16 39.31 40.77
N ARG A 357 37.91 38.32 41.29
CA ARG A 357 37.52 36.91 41.23
C ARG A 357 36.29 36.63 42.09
N THR A 358 36.24 37.20 43.29
CA THR A 358 35.08 37.06 44.19
C THR A 358 33.85 37.79 43.64
N SER A 359 34.03 38.87 42.88
CA SER A 359 32.95 39.60 42.21
C SER A 359 32.35 38.84 41.02
N LEU A 360 33.14 38.06 40.27
CA LEU A 360 32.63 37.24 39.17
C LEU A 360 31.77 36.09 39.69
N TYR A 361 32.24 35.36 40.70
CA TYR A 361 31.44 34.31 41.33
C TYR A 361 30.17 34.86 41.97
N ARG A 362 30.23 36.02 42.63
CA ARG A 362 29.01 36.66 43.16
C ARG A 362 28.03 37.08 42.08
N ARG A 363 28.50 37.49 40.90
CA ARG A 363 27.66 37.93 39.78
C ARG A 363 27.04 36.75 39.03
N GLU A 364 27.78 35.65 38.87
CA GLU A 364 27.26 34.39 38.33
C GLU A 364 26.22 33.77 39.28
N HIS A 365 26.51 33.71 40.58
CA HIS A 365 25.53 33.23 41.57
C HIS A 365 24.29 34.13 41.67
N ALA A 366 24.44 35.45 41.50
CA ALA A 366 23.30 36.36 41.44
C ALA A 366 22.46 36.16 40.16
N GLN A 367 23.08 35.91 39.01
CA GLN A 367 22.38 35.61 37.76
C GLN A 367 21.67 34.26 37.79
N GLU A 368 22.31 33.23 38.35
CA GLU A 368 21.67 31.94 38.57
C GLU A 368 20.50 32.07 39.56
N ALA A 369 20.65 32.79 40.67
CA ALA A 369 19.56 33.03 41.62
C ALA A 369 18.38 33.82 41.00
N ILE A 370 18.63 34.73 40.06
CA ILE A 370 17.56 35.47 39.33
C ILE A 370 16.78 34.52 38.41
N VAL A 371 17.44 33.55 37.78
CA VAL A 371 16.79 32.56 36.90
C VAL A 371 15.94 31.58 37.72
N TRP A 372 16.38 31.20 38.92
CA TRP A 372 15.64 30.29 39.81
C TRP A 372 14.53 30.95 40.64
N GLN A 373 14.49 32.29 40.71
CA GLN A 373 13.43 33.04 41.40
C GLN A 373 12.28 33.48 40.50
N GLN A 374 12.38 33.27 39.17
CA GLN A 374 11.25 33.51 38.27
C GLN A 374 10.23 32.37 38.41
N PRO A 375 8.97 32.66 38.77
CA PRO A 375 7.90 31.69 38.63
C PRO A 375 7.71 31.38 37.14
N PRO A 376 7.25 30.16 36.77
CA PRO A 376 6.95 29.86 35.37
C PRO A 376 5.95 30.89 34.82
N PRO A 377 6.17 31.43 33.61
CA PRO A 377 5.28 32.45 33.07
C PRO A 377 3.90 31.86 32.81
N THR A 378 2.91 32.33 33.57
CA THR A 378 1.51 32.34 33.17
C THR A 378 1.32 33.37 32.04
N SER A 379 0.76 32.91 30.92
CA SER A 379 0.27 33.65 29.73
C SER A 379 -0.30 35.07 29.97
N PRO A 380 -0.44 35.96 28.95
CA PRO A 380 -0.71 35.65 27.53
C PRO A 380 0.19 36.38 26.50
N GLU A 381 0.22 35.84 25.27
CA GLU A 381 0.87 36.46 24.11
C GLU A 381 0.20 37.79 23.70
N PRO A 382 0.98 38.85 23.38
CA PRO A 382 0.50 40.02 22.66
C PRO A 382 0.91 40.00 21.16
N PRO A 383 0.24 40.81 20.32
CA PRO A 383 0.20 40.67 18.87
C PRO A 383 1.44 41.23 18.18
N GLU A 384 1.72 40.69 16.99
CA GLU A 384 2.73 41.16 16.05
C GLU A 384 2.36 42.56 15.52
N GLU A 385 3.24 43.54 15.69
CA GLU A 385 3.12 44.88 15.11
C GLU A 385 3.93 44.93 13.81
N ASP A 386 3.20 45.12 12.70
CA ASP A 386 3.70 45.39 11.36
C ASP A 386 4.57 46.66 11.32
N GLU A 387 5.79 46.53 10.81
CA GLU A 387 6.63 47.65 10.42
C GLU A 387 6.13 48.23 9.09
N ASP A 388 5.29 49.27 9.14
CA ASP A 388 5.19 50.23 8.05
C ASP A 388 4.68 51.59 8.54
N GLY A 389 5.55 52.59 8.53
CA GLY A 389 5.19 53.93 8.96
C GLY A 389 6.29 54.95 8.72
N GLN A 390 6.42 55.41 7.48
CA GLN A 390 6.92 56.76 7.17
C GLN A 390 6.67 57.11 5.70
N THR A 391 5.55 57.76 5.41
CA THR A 391 5.50 59.21 5.10
C THR A 391 4.07 59.59 4.77
N ASP A 392 3.55 60.57 5.50
CA ASP A 392 2.27 61.23 5.25
C ASP A 392 2.56 62.66 4.78
N ALA A 393 2.01 63.06 3.63
CA ALA A 393 1.85 64.45 3.22
C ALA A 393 0.89 64.55 2.00
N GLU A 394 -0.40 64.64 2.33
CA GLU A 394 -1.37 65.61 1.78
C GLU A 394 -1.72 65.68 0.26
N LEU A 395 -3.02 65.42 0.02
CA LEU A 395 -4.00 66.20 -0.79
C LEU A 395 -4.29 65.85 -2.29
N ARG A 396 -5.49 65.25 -2.44
CA ARG A 396 -6.58 65.50 -3.44
C ARG A 396 -6.53 64.90 -4.87
N PRO A 397 -7.71 64.73 -5.53
CA PRO A 397 -8.00 63.59 -6.42
C PRO A 397 -8.02 63.89 -7.95
N VAL A 398 -7.79 62.82 -8.75
CA VAL A 398 -8.03 62.47 -10.21
C VAL A 398 -8.29 63.59 -11.26
N PRO A 399 -7.88 63.47 -12.56
CA PRO A 399 -8.07 62.30 -13.46
C PRO A 399 -7.03 62.01 -14.60
N ASP A 400 -7.22 60.85 -15.25
CA ASP A 400 -6.95 60.39 -16.64
C ASP A 400 -5.74 60.83 -17.50
N GLU A 401 -5.12 59.83 -18.15
CA GLU A 401 -4.81 59.70 -19.61
C GLU A 401 -3.45 59.02 -19.94
N GLN A 402 -3.56 57.91 -20.69
CA GLN A 402 -2.83 57.48 -21.91
C GLN A 402 -1.29 57.27 -21.96
N ASP A 403 -0.97 56.13 -22.59
CA ASP A 403 0.14 55.80 -23.51
C ASP A 403 1.60 55.80 -23.00
N ASP A 404 2.23 54.62 -23.00
CA ASP A 404 3.15 54.15 -24.06
C ASP A 404 4.00 52.95 -23.58
N ASP A 405 3.91 51.84 -24.32
CA ASP A 405 4.93 50.77 -24.46
C ASP A 405 6.06 51.31 -25.38
N PRO A 406 7.17 50.60 -25.73
CA PRO A 406 7.62 49.25 -25.35
C PRO A 406 9.15 49.12 -25.13
N GLU A 407 9.59 47.86 -24.99
CA GLU A 407 10.70 47.26 -25.77
C GLU A 407 11.95 46.78 -25.00
N SER A 408 12.11 45.45 -24.94
CA SER A 408 13.27 44.65 -25.42
C SER A 408 13.35 43.30 -24.68
N ALA A 409 12.92 42.20 -25.32
CA ALA A 409 13.77 41.27 -26.09
C ALA A 409 14.55 40.23 -25.24
N ARG A 410 13.93 39.03 -25.08
CA ARG A 410 14.34 37.68 -25.57
C ARG A 410 15.84 37.24 -25.45
N PRO A 411 16.19 35.94 -25.63
CA PRO A 411 15.52 34.64 -25.37
C PRO A 411 16.48 33.50 -24.90
N HIS A 412 15.99 32.24 -24.97
CA HIS A 412 16.68 30.93 -25.20
C HIS A 412 16.88 29.99 -24.00
N ASN A 413 16.12 28.87 -23.94
CA ASN A 413 16.28 27.54 -24.61
C ASN A 413 17.33 26.67 -23.89
N GLY A 414 16.95 25.58 -23.20
CA GLY A 414 16.80 24.21 -23.76
C GLY A 414 18.10 23.41 -23.49
N ARG A 415 18.18 22.10 -23.24
CA ARG A 415 17.30 20.94 -23.46
C ARG A 415 18.08 19.65 -23.00
N VAL A 416 17.36 18.59 -22.57
CA VAL A 416 17.69 17.12 -22.56
C VAL A 416 18.88 16.64 -21.71
N GLY A 417 18.83 15.56 -20.93
CA GLY A 417 17.85 14.49 -20.69
C GLY A 417 18.60 13.18 -20.32
N GLY A 418 17.91 12.21 -19.70
CA GLY A 418 18.46 10.87 -19.46
C GLY A 418 17.85 10.09 -18.30
N THR A 419 16.70 9.45 -18.55
CA THR A 419 16.18 8.24 -17.86
C THR A 419 16.95 6.98 -18.36
N PRO A 420 16.83 5.74 -17.80
CA PRO A 420 15.62 5.17 -17.18
C PRO A 420 15.78 4.12 -16.05
N GLY A 421 14.64 3.76 -15.44
CA GLY A 421 14.46 2.54 -14.64
C GLY A 421 13.03 2.44 -14.09
N GLN A 422 12.16 1.68 -14.76
CA GLN A 422 10.76 1.47 -14.43
C GLN A 422 10.60 0.37 -13.37
N HIS A 423 9.85 0.65 -12.29
CA HIS A 423 9.14 -0.37 -11.51
C HIS A 423 7.67 0.05 -11.45
N LEU A 424 6.79 -0.94 -11.66
CA LEU A 424 5.36 -0.79 -11.77
C LEU A 424 4.76 -0.45 -10.39
N HIS A 425 4.40 0.81 -10.18
CA HIS A 425 3.62 1.23 -9.02
C HIS A 425 2.14 0.96 -9.27
N SER A 426 1.57 0.07 -8.44
CA SER A 426 0.13 0.06 -8.21
C SER A 426 -0.21 1.32 -7.41
N LYS A 427 -1.19 2.08 -7.89
CA LYS A 427 -1.59 3.35 -7.29
C LYS A 427 -2.20 3.10 -5.91
N ARG A 428 -1.50 3.49 -4.84
CA ARG A 428 -2.10 3.67 -3.51
C ARG A 428 -2.79 5.03 -3.46
N PRO A 429 -4.03 5.15 -2.99
CA PRO A 429 -4.58 6.43 -2.59
C PRO A 429 -4.04 6.82 -1.20
N ASP A 430 -3.52 8.04 -1.08
CA ASP A 430 -3.14 8.68 0.19
C ASP A 430 -4.31 8.69 1.17
N ARG A 431 -4.09 8.35 2.45
CA ARG A 431 -4.98 8.74 3.55
C ARG A 431 -4.37 8.53 4.94
N SER A 432 -3.85 9.62 5.50
CA SER A 432 -3.68 9.84 6.93
C SER A 432 -4.92 10.58 7.44
N ILE A 433 -5.82 9.93 8.19
CA ILE A 433 -6.93 10.63 8.87
C ILE A 433 -6.79 10.45 10.37
N SER A 434 -6.32 11.49 11.06
CA SER A 434 -6.39 11.59 12.52
C SER A 434 -7.64 12.39 12.89
N TYR A 435 -8.63 11.73 13.49
CA TYR A 435 -9.82 12.39 14.04
C TYR A 435 -9.54 12.80 15.49
N GLN A 436 -9.47 14.11 15.75
CA GLN A 436 -9.44 14.66 17.10
C GLN A 436 -10.86 14.68 17.68
N LEU A 437 -11.05 13.98 18.81
CA LEU A 437 -12.31 13.91 19.54
C LEU A 437 -12.62 15.22 20.29
N SER A 438 -13.89 15.64 20.28
CA SER A 438 -14.43 16.68 21.16
C SER A 438 -15.74 16.21 21.82
N PRO A 439 -16.10 16.67 23.04
CA PRO A 439 -16.97 15.93 23.96
C PRO A 439 -18.47 16.14 23.73
N LEU A 440 -19.23 15.08 24.02
CA LEU A 440 -20.68 14.91 23.83
C LEU A 440 -21.52 15.46 25.00
N GLU A 441 -22.60 16.20 24.71
CA GLU A 441 -23.68 16.51 25.66
C GLU A 441 -24.98 15.73 25.35
N SER A 442 -25.71 15.39 26.41
CA SER A 442 -26.78 14.38 26.50
C SER A 442 -28.21 14.88 26.17
N SER A 443 -29.09 14.03 25.58
CA SER A 443 -30.50 13.84 26.05
C SER A 443 -31.34 12.78 25.31
N THR A 444 -31.95 11.88 26.12
CA THR A 444 -33.17 11.02 26.08
C THR A 444 -33.79 10.38 24.81
N PRO A 445 -34.42 9.17 24.88
CA PRO A 445 -34.29 8.18 23.81
C PRO A 445 -35.51 7.81 22.93
N ASP A 446 -36.78 7.99 23.32
CA ASP A 446 -37.79 6.99 22.87
C ASP A 446 -38.70 7.33 21.67
N ALA A 447 -38.53 8.47 21.00
CA ALA A 447 -39.20 8.77 19.72
C ALA A 447 -38.23 8.92 18.53
N LEU A 448 -36.92 8.80 18.79
CA LEU A 448 -35.84 9.10 17.84
C LEU A 448 -35.46 7.94 16.92
N VAL A 449 -35.87 6.70 17.20
CA VAL A 449 -35.30 5.50 16.55
C VAL A 449 -35.57 5.46 15.04
N ARG A 450 -36.73 5.94 14.58
CA ARG A 450 -37.06 5.95 13.13
C ARG A 450 -36.55 7.19 12.40
N ALA A 451 -36.36 8.32 13.10
CA ALA A 451 -35.79 9.54 12.53
C ALA A 451 -34.25 9.50 12.49
N LYS A 452 -33.60 8.79 13.43
CA LYS A 452 -32.15 8.63 13.49
C LYS A 452 -31.55 7.84 12.34
N ALA A 453 -32.25 6.85 11.78
CA ALA A 453 -31.73 6.08 10.62
C ALA A 453 -31.58 6.96 9.35
N HIS A 454 -32.49 7.92 9.15
CA HIS A 454 -32.33 8.94 8.09
C HIS A 454 -31.26 9.97 8.46
N HIS A 455 -31.04 10.22 9.76
CA HIS A 455 -29.97 11.08 10.23
C HIS A 455 -28.59 10.45 10.02
N THR A 456 -28.40 9.15 10.27
CA THR A 456 -27.11 8.46 10.13
C THR A 456 -26.66 8.36 8.69
N LEU A 457 -27.56 8.00 7.75
CA LEU A 457 -27.23 8.01 6.32
C LEU A 457 -26.93 9.43 5.83
N ALA A 458 -27.75 10.42 6.21
CA ALA A 458 -27.47 11.80 5.84
C ALA A 458 -26.19 12.34 6.51
N GLU A 459 -25.81 11.83 7.67
CA GLU A 459 -24.60 12.20 8.41
C GLU A 459 -23.34 11.55 7.84
N LEU A 460 -23.39 10.26 7.50
CA LEU A 460 -22.36 9.57 6.71
C LEU A 460 -22.14 10.29 5.37
N LYS A 461 -23.23 10.61 4.64
CA LYS A 461 -23.16 11.37 3.38
C LYS A 461 -22.62 12.78 3.57
N ARG A 462 -22.99 13.48 4.65
CA ARG A 462 -22.47 14.82 4.99
C ARG A 462 -20.99 14.78 5.37
N GLN A 463 -20.57 13.79 6.15
CA GLN A 463 -19.17 13.60 6.55
C GLN A 463 -18.30 13.28 5.33
N ARG A 464 -18.79 12.48 4.39
CA ARG A 464 -18.11 12.24 3.10
C ARG A 464 -18.07 13.48 2.21
N ALA A 465 -19.18 14.22 2.11
CA ALA A 465 -19.20 15.48 1.39
C ALA A 465 -18.18 16.47 2.00
N ALA A 466 -18.08 16.54 3.33
CA ALA A 466 -17.09 17.35 4.02
C ALA A 466 -15.65 16.87 3.76
N ALA A 467 -15.40 15.56 3.72
CA ALA A 467 -14.10 14.98 3.38
C ALA A 467 -13.72 15.18 1.89
N LYS A 468 -14.69 15.17 0.97
CA LYS A 468 -14.48 15.48 -0.46
C LYS A 468 -14.18 16.97 -0.71
N VAL A 469 -14.74 17.88 0.10
CA VAL A 469 -14.53 19.34 -0.02
C VAL A 469 -13.12 19.77 0.44
N GLN A 470 -12.39 18.94 1.19
CA GLN A 470 -11.01 19.21 1.59
C GLN A 470 -9.97 18.91 0.49
N HIS A 471 -10.39 18.43 -0.68
CA HIS A 471 -9.54 18.29 -1.87
C HIS A 471 -10.00 19.27 -2.97
N PRO A 472 -9.19 20.28 -3.35
CA PRO A 472 -9.51 21.12 -4.51
C PRO A 472 -9.38 20.29 -5.80
N LEU A 473 -10.48 20.20 -6.56
CA LEU A 473 -10.47 19.67 -7.93
C LEU A 473 -9.58 20.55 -8.84
N PRO A 474 -8.70 19.98 -9.68
CA PRO A 474 -7.94 20.75 -10.66
C PRO A 474 -8.87 21.26 -11.78
N GLU A 475 -8.59 22.50 -12.21
CA GLU A 475 -9.41 23.33 -13.09
C GLU A 475 -9.67 22.76 -14.49
N GLY A 476 -10.81 23.17 -15.04
CA GLY A 476 -11.47 22.66 -16.24
C GLY A 476 -10.69 22.73 -17.56
N ARG A 477 -11.08 21.84 -18.47
CA ARG A 477 -11.04 22.10 -19.92
C ARG A 477 -12.40 21.81 -20.53
N GLU A 478 -12.93 22.85 -21.18
CA GLU A 478 -14.22 22.92 -21.84
C GLU A 478 -14.37 21.88 -22.97
N ALA A 479 -15.56 21.27 -23.05
CA ALA A 479 -16.05 20.56 -24.23
C ALA A 479 -17.24 21.36 -24.81
N PRO A 480 -17.37 21.50 -26.15
CA PRO A 480 -18.51 22.18 -26.74
C PRO A 480 -19.70 21.24 -26.97
N GLU A 481 -20.89 21.81 -26.76
CA GLU A 481 -22.26 21.26 -26.80
C GLU A 481 -22.71 20.63 -28.16
N PRO A 482 -23.81 19.84 -28.15
CA PRO A 482 -24.27 19.02 -29.28
C PRO A 482 -25.36 19.69 -30.12
N GLY A 483 -25.48 19.27 -31.39
CA GLY A 483 -26.60 19.61 -32.27
C GLY A 483 -27.19 18.37 -32.96
N LEU A 484 -28.52 18.25 -32.93
CA LEU A 484 -29.38 17.29 -33.65
C LEU A 484 -30.25 18.07 -34.67
N PRO A 485 -31.12 17.44 -35.51
CA PRO A 485 -30.99 16.25 -36.37
C PRO A 485 -31.49 16.53 -37.82
N ALA A 486 -31.32 15.60 -38.78
CA ALA A 486 -32.19 15.51 -39.97
C ALA A 486 -32.10 14.15 -40.67
N ASP A 487 -33.27 13.67 -41.09
CA ASP A 487 -33.63 12.38 -41.71
C ASP A 487 -33.02 12.11 -43.11
N ALA A 488 -32.84 10.82 -43.46
CA ALA A 488 -33.47 10.17 -44.63
C ALA A 488 -32.93 8.75 -44.92
N GLU A 489 -33.87 7.79 -44.98
CA GLU A 489 -34.00 6.62 -45.87
C GLU A 489 -32.84 5.60 -46.12
N SER A 490 -33.17 4.34 -45.81
CA SER A 490 -32.60 3.01 -46.18
C SER A 490 -32.29 2.80 -47.68
N PRO A 491 -31.64 1.69 -48.16
CA PRO A 491 -31.40 0.37 -47.54
C PRO A 491 -29.98 -0.26 -47.74
N GLN A 492 -29.77 -1.45 -47.15
CA GLN A 492 -28.54 -2.26 -47.16
C GLN A 492 -28.03 -2.69 -48.56
N PRO A 493 -26.73 -3.08 -48.65
CA PRO A 493 -26.46 -4.53 -48.72
C PRO A 493 -25.19 -4.99 -47.95
N GLU A 494 -25.11 -6.32 -47.80
CA GLU A 494 -24.13 -7.14 -47.10
C GLU A 494 -22.66 -6.93 -47.56
N CYS A 495 -21.71 -6.90 -46.61
CA CYS A 495 -20.43 -7.61 -46.75
C CYS A 495 -19.58 -7.62 -45.46
N SER A 496 -19.21 -8.83 -45.07
CA SER A 496 -18.01 -9.29 -44.35
C SER A 496 -16.88 -8.26 -44.17
N SER A 497 -16.38 -8.11 -42.95
CA SER A 497 -15.05 -7.56 -42.69
C SER A 497 -14.42 -8.18 -41.45
N GLY A 498 -13.30 -8.88 -41.68
CA GLY A 498 -12.40 -9.35 -40.64
C GLY A 498 -11.60 -8.19 -40.06
N ALA A 499 -11.47 -8.17 -38.74
CA ALA A 499 -10.58 -7.27 -38.05
C ALA A 499 -9.14 -7.79 -38.13
N GLY A 500 -8.30 -7.07 -38.87
CA GLY A 500 -6.86 -7.07 -38.68
C GLY A 500 -6.50 -6.08 -37.58
N GLY A 501 -5.66 -6.51 -36.64
CA GLY A 501 -5.12 -5.69 -35.57
C GLY A 501 -4.18 -6.52 -34.71
N ASP A 502 -2.88 -6.52 -35.05
CA ASP A 502 -1.83 -7.16 -34.28
C ASP A 502 -1.60 -6.45 -32.93
N PRO A 503 -1.45 -7.18 -31.79
CA PRO A 503 -0.87 -6.65 -30.56
C PRO A 503 0.68 -6.69 -30.56
N PRO A 504 1.37 -5.90 -29.70
CA PRO A 504 2.74 -5.44 -29.91
C PRO A 504 3.84 -6.47 -29.57
N LEU A 505 4.99 -6.32 -30.25
CA LEU A 505 6.19 -7.14 -30.14
C LEU A 505 6.97 -6.89 -28.82
N LEU A 506 7.02 -7.90 -27.96
CA LEU A 506 8.00 -8.04 -26.89
C LEU A 506 9.42 -8.17 -27.48
N LYS A 507 10.32 -7.25 -27.15
CA LYS A 507 11.75 -7.35 -27.48
C LYS A 507 12.42 -8.33 -26.52
N LEU A 508 12.72 -9.54 -27.00
CA LEU A 508 13.58 -10.49 -26.29
C LEU A 508 15.05 -10.09 -26.53
N THR A 509 15.70 -9.60 -25.48
CA THR A 509 17.16 -9.47 -25.36
C THR A 509 17.80 -10.87 -25.30
N ALA A 510 18.90 -11.06 -26.04
CA ALA A 510 19.64 -12.32 -26.06
C ALA A 510 20.35 -12.59 -24.72
N PRO A 511 20.51 -13.85 -24.28
CA PRO A 511 21.30 -14.18 -23.11
C PRO A 511 22.79 -13.92 -23.37
N SER A 512 23.44 -13.25 -22.41
CA SER A 512 24.88 -12.98 -22.41
C SER A 512 25.69 -14.26 -22.22
N GLU A 513 26.80 -14.38 -22.97
CA GLU A 513 27.78 -15.46 -22.85
C GLU A 513 28.42 -15.48 -21.46
N GLU A 514 28.21 -16.55 -20.70
CA GLU A 514 28.91 -16.81 -19.44
C GLU A 514 30.34 -17.29 -19.70
N ALA A 515 31.30 -16.63 -19.06
CA ALA A 515 32.69 -17.07 -19.00
C ALA A 515 32.85 -18.32 -18.10
N PRO A 516 33.84 -19.19 -18.34
CA PRO A 516 33.96 -20.45 -17.62
C PRO A 516 34.43 -20.24 -16.17
N MET A 517 33.56 -20.50 -15.18
CA MET A 517 33.94 -20.57 -13.77
C MET A 517 34.44 -21.96 -13.37
N GLU A 518 35.56 -21.97 -12.66
CA GLU A 518 36.24 -23.14 -12.11
C GLU A 518 35.39 -23.85 -11.05
N LYS A 519 35.36 -25.19 -11.13
CA LYS A 519 34.63 -26.06 -10.20
C LYS A 519 35.35 -26.12 -8.84
N ARG A 520 34.64 -25.82 -7.75
CA ARG A 520 34.97 -26.31 -6.40
C ARG A 520 33.76 -27.05 -5.81
N PRO A 521 33.95 -28.24 -5.20
CA PRO A 521 32.86 -29.08 -4.74
C PRO A 521 32.30 -28.63 -3.39
N CYS A 522 30.97 -28.73 -3.23
CA CYS A 522 30.25 -28.43 -2.00
C CYS A 522 29.44 -29.66 -1.57
N CYS A 523 29.97 -30.46 -0.63
CA CYS A 523 29.23 -31.47 0.16
C CYS A 523 29.96 -31.71 1.50
N LEU A 524 29.37 -31.30 2.62
CA LEU A 524 29.53 -31.87 3.98
C LEU A 524 28.21 -31.61 4.70
N LEU A 525 27.21 -32.49 4.58
CA LEU A 525 26.88 -33.56 5.55
C LEU A 525 28.07 -34.13 6.35
N MET A 526 28.22 -33.61 7.58
CA MET A 526 28.08 -34.37 8.84
C MET A 526 27.62 -33.43 9.93
#